data_AF-A0A3D2J3K3-F1
#
_entry.id   AF-A0A3D2J3K3-F1
#
_cell.length_a   1.000
_cell.length_b   1.000
_cell.length_c   1.000
_cell.angle_alpha   90.00
_cell.angle_beta   90.00
_cell.angle_gamma   90.00
#
_symmetry.space_group_name_H-M   'P 1'
#
loop_
_entity.id
_entity.type
_entity.pdbx_description
1 polymer ?
#
loop_
_entity_poly.entity_id
_entity_poly.type
_entity_poly.pdbx_seq_one_letter_code
_entity_poly.pdbx_strand_id
1 'polypeptide(L)'
;SSARDGVAWFDVTPVLSGSNISSKTKVANQGYIASRGLYLMYPHIEHTFKGNTVVVFTFGGPGTYLSAGYSVMAKGSTSFNGIHVAGAGVTSDNGFTSTAAFGGVGRWGDYSAGELDPSGNGVWLATQYIPNSGDQYANWGNRVFEVAG
;
A
#
# COMPACT_ATOMS: atom_id res chain seq x y z
N SER A 1 22.83 2.74 -0.26
CA SER A 1 21.69 3.63 -0.54
C SER A 1 20.76 3.66 0.67
N SER A 2 20.06 4.75 0.94
CA SER A 2 19.04 4.86 2.02
C SER A 2 17.66 4.42 1.51
N ALA A 3 16.66 4.34 2.39
CA ALA A 3 15.26 4.41 1.96
C ALA A 3 15.05 5.71 1.18
N ARG A 4 14.22 5.65 0.13
CA ARG A 4 13.89 6.82 -0.70
C ARG A 4 12.54 7.41 -0.32
N ASP A 5 11.61 6.56 0.10
CA ASP A 5 10.25 6.88 0.45
C ASP A 5 9.68 5.75 1.36
N GLY A 6 8.50 5.95 1.95
CA GLY A 6 7.87 4.98 2.83
C GLY A 6 6.49 5.42 3.35
N VAL A 7 5.77 4.47 3.94
CA VAL A 7 4.43 4.68 4.49
C VAL A 7 4.54 4.93 5.98
N ALA A 8 4.24 6.16 6.42
CA ALA A 8 4.08 6.45 7.85
C ALA A 8 2.74 5.89 8.35
N TRP A 9 2.72 5.35 9.56
CA TRP A 9 1.51 4.88 10.22
C TRP A 9 1.46 5.34 11.68
N PHE A 10 0.24 5.52 12.18
CA PHE A 10 -0.04 5.99 13.53
C PHE A 10 -1.21 5.19 14.11
N ASP A 11 -1.00 4.58 15.27
CA ASP A 11 -2.06 4.05 16.13
C ASP A 11 -2.45 5.14 17.14
N VAL A 12 -3.69 5.61 17.06
CA VAL A 12 -4.19 6.73 17.85
C VAL A 12 -5.19 6.20 18.86
N THR A 13 -5.00 6.52 20.14
CA THR A 13 -6.00 6.30 21.19
C THR A 13 -6.80 7.60 21.38
N PRO A 14 -7.97 7.76 20.73
CA PRO A 14 -8.80 8.93 20.90
C PRO A 14 -9.39 8.99 22.30
N VAL A 15 -9.41 10.18 22.90
CA VAL A 15 -10.14 10.47 24.13
C VAL A 15 -11.25 11.44 23.79
N LEU A 16 -12.50 11.05 24.04
CA LEU A 16 -13.65 11.91 23.78
C LEU A 16 -14.01 12.74 25.01
N SER A 17 -14.50 13.95 24.77
CA SER A 17 -15.08 14.85 25.78
C SER A 17 -16.41 15.39 25.24
N GLY A 18 -17.50 14.69 25.53
CA GLY A 18 -18.77 14.88 24.82
C GLY A 18 -18.60 14.53 23.34
N SER A 19 -19.04 15.42 22.45
CA SER A 19 -18.92 15.24 20.98
C SER A 19 -17.58 15.69 20.38
N ASN A 20 -16.60 16.05 21.20
CA ASN A 20 -15.30 16.57 20.73
C ASN A 20 -14.16 15.59 21.07
N ILE A 21 -13.15 15.55 20.19
CA ILE A 21 -11.86 14.90 20.49
C ILE A 21 -11.08 15.78 21.48
N SER A 22 -10.72 15.20 22.61
CA SER A 22 -9.97 15.86 23.68
C SER A 22 -8.49 15.99 23.34
N SER A 23 -7.84 17.03 23.88
CA SER A 23 -6.38 17.19 23.90
C SER A 23 -5.64 16.08 24.64
N LYS A 24 -6.34 15.21 25.38
CA LYS A 24 -5.80 14.00 26.01
C LYS A 24 -5.60 12.84 25.02
N THR A 25 -6.07 12.98 23.79
CA THR A 25 -5.80 12.03 22.69
C THR A 25 -4.30 11.92 22.45
N LYS A 26 -3.81 10.70 22.28
CA LYS A 26 -2.38 10.44 22.08
C LYS A 26 -2.16 9.41 20.99
N VAL A 27 -1.02 9.52 20.31
CA VAL A 27 -0.48 8.44 19.49
C VAL A 27 0.06 7.38 20.45
N ALA A 28 -0.51 6.18 20.42
CA ALA A 28 -0.09 5.05 21.25
C ALA A 28 1.13 4.35 20.65
N ASN A 29 1.19 4.29 19.31
CA ASN A 29 2.29 3.69 18.58
C ASN A 29 2.41 4.31 17.18
N GLN A 30 3.60 4.28 16.59
CA GLN A 30 3.82 4.83 15.24
C GLN A 30 5.10 4.26 14.62
N GLY A 31 5.20 4.39 13.30
CA GLY A 31 6.41 3.99 12.59
C GLY A 31 6.32 4.20 11.09
N TYR A 32 7.22 3.52 10.37
CA TYR A 32 7.30 3.57 8.91
C TYR A 32 7.40 2.16 8.34
N ILE A 33 6.73 1.92 7.22
CA ILE A 33 7.04 0.82 6.30
C ILE A 33 7.93 1.42 5.22
N ALA A 34 9.17 0.96 5.12
CA ALA A 34 10.10 1.42 4.11
C ALA A 34 11.10 0.32 3.74
N SER A 35 11.60 0.36 2.52
CA SER A 35 12.68 -0.50 2.07
C SER A 35 13.72 0.30 1.29
N ARG A 36 14.97 -0.16 1.34
CA ARG A 36 16.10 0.55 0.76
C ARG A 36 15.94 0.66 -0.76
N GLY A 37 15.98 1.88 -1.29
CA GLY A 37 15.89 2.12 -2.73
C GLY A 37 14.49 1.98 -3.33
N LEU A 38 13.49 1.57 -2.55
CA LEU A 38 12.11 1.44 -3.02
C LEU A 38 11.28 2.67 -2.66
N TYR A 39 10.31 2.95 -3.52
CA TYR A 39 9.22 3.88 -3.33
C TYR A 39 7.96 3.09 -3.03
N LEU A 40 7.12 3.56 -2.09
CA LEU A 40 5.87 2.91 -1.70
C LEU A 40 4.75 3.91 -1.94
N MET A 41 3.91 3.61 -2.92
CA MET A 41 2.97 4.56 -3.50
C MET A 41 1.54 4.17 -3.14
N TYR A 42 0.72 5.19 -2.86
CA TYR A 42 -0.73 5.09 -2.64
C TYR A 42 -1.13 4.01 -1.63
N PRO A 43 -0.65 4.09 -0.38
CA PRO A 43 -0.95 3.08 0.62
C PRO A 43 -2.42 3.10 1.03
N HIS A 44 -2.96 1.92 1.28
CA HIS A 44 -4.26 1.72 1.93
C HIS A 44 -4.08 0.82 3.14
N ILE A 45 -4.70 1.17 4.27
CA ILE A 45 -4.55 0.48 5.56
C ILE A 45 -5.89 -0.09 6.02
N GLU A 46 -5.89 -1.32 6.53
CA GLU A 46 -7.06 -1.98 7.08
C GLU A 46 -6.73 -2.70 8.39
N HIS A 47 -7.69 -2.77 9.30
CA HIS A 47 -7.54 -3.44 10.61
C HIS A 47 -8.65 -4.47 10.83
N THR A 48 -8.24 -5.73 10.98
CA THR A 48 -9.13 -6.88 11.14
C THR A 48 -9.71 -6.98 12.55
N PHE A 49 -10.83 -7.68 12.71
CA PHE A 49 -11.43 -7.95 14.04
C PHE A 49 -10.54 -8.82 14.94
N LYS A 50 -9.65 -9.62 14.33
CA LYS A 50 -8.61 -10.37 15.05
C LYS A 50 -7.42 -9.52 15.47
N GLY A 51 -7.37 -8.24 15.11
CA GLY A 51 -6.34 -7.30 15.57
C GLY A 51 -5.08 -7.25 14.71
N ASN A 52 -5.06 -7.91 13.54
CA ASN A 52 -4.01 -7.69 12.55
C ASN A 52 -4.30 -6.42 11.76
N THR A 53 -3.27 -5.65 11.45
CA THR A 53 -3.32 -4.51 10.53
C THR A 53 -2.60 -4.87 9.24
N VAL A 54 -3.19 -4.57 8.09
CA VAL A 54 -2.61 -4.81 6.78
C VAL A 54 -2.51 -3.49 6.02
N VAL A 55 -1.40 -3.26 5.33
CA VAL A 55 -1.23 -2.12 4.43
C VAL A 55 -0.89 -2.65 3.05
N VAL A 56 -1.65 -2.27 2.03
CA VAL A 56 -1.36 -2.56 0.62
C VAL A 56 -0.85 -1.30 -0.08
N PHE A 57 0.05 -1.46 -1.03
CA PHE A 57 0.67 -0.36 -1.78
C PHE A 57 1.28 -0.87 -3.09
N THR A 58 1.47 0.03 -4.05
CA THR A 58 2.40 -0.21 -5.16
C THR A 58 3.82 0.03 -4.65
N PHE A 59 4.79 -0.77 -5.07
CA PHE A 59 6.21 -0.48 -4.81
C PHE A 59 7.08 -0.66 -6.04
N GLY A 60 8.16 0.12 -6.12
CA GLY A 60 9.14 0.03 -7.21
C GLY A 60 10.39 0.86 -6.96
N GLY A 61 11.39 0.70 -7.82
CA GLY A 61 12.66 1.42 -7.69
C GLY A 61 13.73 0.86 -8.62
N PRO A 62 15.00 1.28 -8.48
CA PRO A 62 16.09 0.74 -9.26
C PRO A 62 16.16 -0.79 -9.14
N GLY A 63 16.02 -1.50 -10.26
CA GLY A 63 16.02 -2.96 -10.30
C GLY A 63 14.71 -3.62 -9.87
N THR A 64 13.61 -2.86 -9.69
CA THR A 64 12.30 -3.39 -9.33
C THR A 64 11.22 -2.64 -10.11
N TYR A 65 10.63 -3.33 -11.08
CA TYR A 65 9.43 -2.84 -11.76
C TYR A 65 8.29 -2.69 -10.77
N LEU A 66 7.35 -1.81 -11.12
CA LEU A 66 6.28 -1.43 -10.22
C LEU A 66 5.36 -2.63 -9.97
N SER A 67 5.34 -3.05 -8.71
CA SER A 67 4.83 -4.31 -8.22
C SER A 67 3.74 -4.06 -7.18
N ALA A 68 2.81 -5.00 -7.06
CA ALA A 68 1.81 -5.01 -6.01
C ALA A 68 2.42 -5.60 -4.73
N GLY A 69 2.41 -4.83 -3.64
CA GLY A 69 2.95 -5.23 -2.37
C GLY A 69 1.99 -5.00 -1.20
N TYR A 70 2.27 -5.70 -0.10
CA TYR A 70 1.57 -5.47 1.16
C TYR A 70 2.48 -5.72 2.35
N SER A 71 2.05 -5.29 3.52
CA SER A 71 2.73 -5.54 4.79
C SER A 71 1.71 -5.82 5.89
N VAL A 72 2.08 -6.67 6.84
CA VAL A 72 1.19 -7.08 7.94
C VAL A 72 1.82 -6.76 9.29
N MET A 73 1.05 -6.14 10.17
CA MET A 73 1.33 -6.04 11.59
C MET A 73 0.40 -7.01 12.31
N ALA A 74 0.95 -8.08 12.88
CA ALA A 74 0.16 -9.03 13.66
C ALA A 74 -0.38 -8.40 14.94
N LYS A 75 -1.50 -8.90 15.46
CA LYS A 75 -2.06 -8.46 16.74
C LYS A 75 -1.00 -8.39 17.84
N GLY A 76 -0.92 -7.23 18.49
CA GLY A 76 0.02 -6.99 19.60
C GLY A 76 1.46 -6.71 19.17
N SER A 77 1.77 -6.76 17.87
CA SER A 77 3.04 -6.26 17.33
C SER A 77 3.05 -4.74 17.35
N THR A 78 4.25 -4.17 17.42
CA THR A 78 4.48 -2.73 17.29
C THR A 78 5.09 -2.32 15.95
N SER A 79 5.31 -3.28 15.05
CA SER A 79 5.88 -3.06 13.73
C SER A 79 5.32 -4.01 12.67
N PHE A 80 5.38 -3.55 11.43
CA PHE A 80 5.03 -4.30 10.23
C PHE A 80 6.15 -5.29 9.85
N ASN A 81 5.77 -6.46 9.34
CA ASN A 81 6.68 -7.58 9.07
C ASN A 81 7.41 -7.50 7.71
N GLY A 82 7.63 -6.29 7.18
CA GLY A 82 8.29 -6.07 5.89
C GLY A 82 7.35 -6.17 4.68
N ILE A 83 7.91 -6.04 3.48
CA ILE A 83 7.14 -6.01 2.23
C ILE A 83 7.00 -7.43 1.67
N HIS A 84 5.76 -7.86 1.47
CA HIS A 84 5.38 -9.08 0.76
C HIS A 84 4.96 -8.72 -0.67
N VAL A 85 5.30 -9.59 -1.62
CA VAL A 85 4.96 -9.38 -3.04
C VAL A 85 3.67 -10.12 -3.37
N ALA A 86 2.60 -9.37 -3.67
CA ALA A 86 1.33 -9.93 -4.12
C ALA A 86 1.29 -10.13 -5.65
N GLY A 87 2.10 -9.37 -6.39
CA GLY A 87 2.28 -9.49 -7.84
C GLY A 87 3.49 -8.71 -8.30
N ALA A 88 4.43 -9.37 -8.96
CA ALA A 88 5.63 -8.72 -9.49
C ALA A 88 5.31 -7.95 -10.79
N GLY A 89 5.81 -6.72 -10.87
CA GLY A 89 5.88 -6.01 -12.14
C GLY A 89 6.90 -6.66 -13.07
N VAL A 90 6.65 -6.64 -14.38
CA VAL A 90 7.47 -7.38 -15.36
C VAL A 90 8.18 -6.48 -16.36
N THR A 91 7.80 -5.21 -16.45
CA THR A 91 8.38 -4.25 -17.38
C THR A 91 8.18 -2.82 -16.87
N SER A 92 8.81 -1.86 -17.56
CA SER A 92 8.59 -0.44 -17.31
C SER A 92 7.16 -0.05 -17.67
N ASP A 93 6.58 0.88 -16.93
CA ASP A 93 5.34 1.55 -17.33
C ASP A 93 5.50 2.14 -18.75
N ASN A 94 4.51 1.89 -19.60
CA ASN A 94 4.41 2.45 -20.95
C ASN A 94 3.06 3.12 -21.21
N GLY A 95 2.32 3.44 -20.15
CA GLY A 95 1.03 4.12 -20.21
C GLY A 95 1.06 5.36 -21.10
N PHE A 96 -0.07 5.62 -21.76
CA PHE A 96 -0.23 6.64 -22.80
C PHE A 96 0.50 7.95 -22.49
N THR A 97 0.38 8.49 -21.27
CA THR A 97 1.00 9.76 -20.91
C THR A 97 2.49 9.69 -20.53
N SER A 98 3.05 8.51 -20.30
CA SER A 98 4.46 8.33 -19.88
C SER A 98 5.45 8.39 -21.04
N THR A 99 4.98 8.41 -22.29
CA THR A 99 5.86 8.57 -23.47
C THR A 99 6.05 10.03 -23.86
N ALA A 100 7.19 10.34 -24.51
CA ALA A 100 7.55 11.71 -24.90
C ALA A 100 6.49 12.39 -25.78
N ALA A 101 5.80 11.63 -26.64
CA ALA A 101 4.74 12.14 -27.51
C ALA A 101 3.52 12.69 -26.74
N PHE A 102 3.35 12.27 -25.48
CA PHE A 102 2.20 12.63 -24.64
C PHE A 102 2.63 13.36 -23.35
N GLY A 103 3.80 14.01 -23.36
CA GLY A 103 4.29 14.83 -22.26
C GLY A 103 5.27 14.13 -21.31
N GLY A 104 5.50 12.83 -21.47
CA GLY A 104 6.54 12.08 -20.75
C GLY A 104 6.30 11.92 -19.25
N VAL A 105 5.08 12.20 -18.77
CA VAL A 105 4.70 12.05 -17.36
C VAL A 105 3.52 11.09 -17.27
N GLY A 106 3.79 9.89 -16.74
CA GLY A 106 2.77 8.89 -16.47
C GLY A 106 1.67 9.43 -15.52
N ARG A 107 0.41 9.20 -15.89
CA ARG A 107 -0.80 9.45 -15.09
C ARG A 107 -1.39 8.08 -14.75
N TRP A 108 -0.80 7.44 -13.75
CA TRP A 108 -1.21 6.12 -13.28
C TRP A 108 -0.78 5.96 -11.81
N GLY A 109 -1.24 4.89 -11.17
CA GLY A 109 -0.78 4.49 -9.84
C GLY A 109 -1.66 4.95 -8.69
N ASP A 110 -2.68 5.79 -8.92
CA ASP A 110 -3.43 6.49 -7.86
C ASP A 110 -4.27 5.60 -6.91
N TYR A 111 -4.22 4.27 -7.06
CA TYR A 111 -5.23 3.38 -6.47
C TYR A 111 -4.62 2.18 -5.74
N SER A 112 -4.78 2.20 -4.42
CA SER A 112 -4.90 0.98 -3.63
C SER A 112 -6.19 1.03 -2.81
N ALA A 113 -6.76 -0.14 -2.55
CA ALA A 113 -7.98 -0.29 -1.77
C ALA A 113 -7.89 -1.55 -0.91
N GLY A 114 -8.66 -1.56 0.17
CA GLY A 114 -8.83 -2.69 1.06
C GLY A 114 -10.22 -2.68 1.65
N GLU A 115 -10.77 -3.86 1.92
CA GLU A 115 -12.03 -4.02 2.64
C GLU A 115 -11.97 -5.31 3.44
N LEU A 116 -12.60 -5.34 4.61
CA LEU A 116 -12.71 -6.56 5.39
C LEU A 116 -13.41 -7.66 4.58
N ASP A 117 -12.96 -8.91 4.72
CA ASP A 117 -13.73 -10.04 4.23
C ASP A 117 -15.06 -10.16 5.01
N PRO A 118 -16.06 -10.93 4.52
CA PRO A 118 -17.34 -11.06 5.21
C PRO A 118 -17.24 -11.57 6.66
N SER A 119 -16.15 -12.27 7.01
CA SER A 119 -15.92 -12.73 8.38
C SER A 119 -15.28 -11.67 9.29
N GLY A 120 -14.72 -10.60 8.71
CA GLY A 120 -13.93 -9.57 9.36
C GLY A 120 -12.55 -10.04 9.85
N ASN A 121 -12.15 -11.25 9.48
CA ASN A 121 -10.87 -11.84 9.89
C ASN A 121 -9.80 -11.71 8.80
N GLY A 122 -10.21 -11.62 7.54
CA GLY A 122 -9.34 -11.37 6.39
C GLY A 122 -9.58 -9.98 5.81
N VAL A 123 -8.76 -9.62 4.83
CA VAL A 123 -8.89 -8.37 4.07
C VAL A 123 -8.76 -8.67 2.59
N TRP A 124 -9.73 -8.24 1.79
CA TRP A 124 -9.61 -8.13 0.34
C TRP A 124 -8.82 -6.87 0.02
N LEU A 125 -7.76 -7.01 -0.76
CA LEU A 125 -6.85 -5.93 -1.12
C LEU A 125 -6.78 -5.79 -2.64
N ALA A 126 -6.61 -4.55 -3.09
CA ALA A 126 -6.37 -4.21 -4.49
C ALA A 126 -5.28 -3.14 -4.59
N THR A 127 -4.39 -3.27 -5.57
CA THR A 127 -3.43 -2.20 -5.91
C THR A 127 -2.97 -2.31 -7.35
N GLN A 128 -2.65 -1.17 -7.95
CA GLN A 128 -2.12 -1.11 -9.32
C GLN A 128 -0.65 -1.55 -9.39
N TYR A 129 -0.30 -2.24 -10.47
CA TYR A 129 1.07 -2.65 -10.79
C TYR A 129 1.25 -2.82 -12.30
N ILE A 130 2.45 -3.22 -12.76
CA ILE A 130 2.79 -3.40 -14.18
C ILE A 130 2.96 -4.88 -14.56
N PRO A 131 1.85 -5.65 -14.73
CA PRO A 131 1.89 -7.04 -15.20
C PRO A 131 2.14 -7.21 -16.70
N ASN A 132 2.13 -6.12 -17.48
CA ASN A 132 2.08 -6.18 -18.93
C ASN A 132 0.81 -6.85 -19.48
N SER A 133 -0.34 -6.58 -18.85
CA SER A 133 -1.65 -7.16 -19.20
C SER A 133 -2.70 -6.12 -19.60
N GLY A 134 -2.27 -4.97 -20.12
CA GLY A 134 -3.16 -3.91 -20.58
C GLY A 134 -3.38 -3.94 -22.09
N ASP A 135 -3.65 -2.78 -22.70
CA ASP A 135 -3.92 -2.61 -24.12
C ASP A 135 -2.77 -1.90 -24.85
N GLN A 136 -3.04 -1.41 -26.07
CA GLN A 136 -2.06 -0.67 -26.86
C GLN A 136 -1.70 0.71 -26.28
N TYR A 137 -2.43 1.19 -25.28
CA TYR A 137 -2.24 2.48 -24.64
C TYR A 137 -1.68 2.37 -23.23
N ALA A 138 -1.75 1.20 -22.58
CA ALA A 138 -1.22 1.02 -21.24
C ALA A 138 -0.92 -0.44 -20.92
N ASN A 139 0.04 -0.68 -20.03
CA ASN A 139 0.44 -2.02 -19.60
C ASN A 139 0.23 -2.30 -18.11
N TRP A 140 -0.44 -1.39 -17.40
CA TRP A 140 -0.81 -1.56 -15.99
C TRP A 140 -2.00 -2.50 -15.81
N GLY A 141 -2.15 -3.02 -14.60
CA GLY A 141 -3.30 -3.82 -14.17
C GLY A 141 -3.50 -3.70 -12.65
N ASN A 142 -4.60 -4.29 -12.15
CA ASN A 142 -4.88 -4.35 -10.72
C ASN A 142 -4.63 -5.75 -10.19
N ARG A 143 -3.86 -5.87 -9.11
CA ARG A 143 -3.76 -7.12 -8.37
C ARG A 143 -4.82 -7.12 -7.28
N VAL A 144 -5.82 -7.99 -7.40
CA VAL A 144 -6.82 -8.25 -6.36
C VAL A 144 -6.49 -9.58 -5.67
N PHE A 145 -6.43 -9.59 -4.34
CA PHE A 145 -6.06 -10.76 -3.55
C PHE A 145 -6.59 -10.64 -2.12
N GLU A 146 -6.64 -11.76 -1.40
CA GLU A 146 -7.02 -11.79 0.01
C GLU A 146 -5.78 -12.05 0.88
N VAL A 147 -5.71 -11.39 2.03
CA VAL A 147 -4.80 -11.74 3.13
C VAL A 147 -5.65 -12.25 4.29
N ALA A 148 -5.50 -13.53 4.62
CA ALA A 148 -6.15 -14.12 5.79
C ALA A 148 -5.54 -13.58 7.09
N GLY A 149 -6.34 -13.48 8.16
CA GLY A 149 -5.89 -13.03 9.48
C GLY A 149 -6.08 -13.99 10.64
#